data_AF-A0A3N2RMS6-F1
#
_entry.id   AF-A0A3N2RMS6-F1
#
_cell.length_a   1.000
_cell.length_b   1.000
_cell.length_c   1.000
_cell.angle_alpha   90.00
_cell.angle_beta   90.00
_cell.angle_gamma   90.00
#
_symmetry.space_group_name_H-M   'P 1'
#
loop_
_entity.id
_entity.type
_entity.pdbx_description
1 polymer ?
#
loop_
_entity_poly.entity_id
_entity_poly.type
_entity_poly.pdbx_seq_one_letter_code
_entity_poly.pdbx_strand_id
1 'polypeptide(L)'
;MPKRKNKKPGAGPAAALNRSRWSQASRRSVACELAGDHYLDRPSTCRNCGDGFVFTAQQQREAYEVRKAYIWQQRVLCAPCWQQRVHLVGELKRIRSRWARERASVKRDPQALRQWRDVLAQLPRYGLREDRAQRAMVDRLWATAARIEV
;
A
#
# COMPACT_ATOMS: atom_id res chain seq x y z
N MET A 1 25.58 19.62 -9.59
CA MET A 1 24.54 19.17 -8.64
C MET A 1 23.65 20.36 -8.26
N PRO A 2 22.51 20.62 -8.93
CA PRO A 2 21.68 21.77 -8.60
C PRO A 2 20.89 21.50 -7.32
N LYS A 3 21.06 22.40 -6.33
CA LYS A 3 20.36 22.36 -5.04
C LYS A 3 18.86 22.55 -5.26
N ARG A 4 18.05 21.51 -4.95
CA ARG A 4 16.59 21.61 -4.94
C ARG A 4 16.16 22.60 -3.85
N LYS A 5 15.58 23.72 -4.26
CA LYS A 5 14.99 24.72 -3.36
C LYS A 5 13.73 24.09 -2.72
N ASN A 6 13.77 23.80 -1.42
CA ASN A 6 12.59 23.41 -0.64
C ASN A 6 11.62 24.60 -0.56
N LYS A 7 10.65 24.64 -1.49
CA LYS A 7 9.49 25.52 -1.39
C LYS A 7 8.68 25.09 -0.18
N LYS A 8 8.60 25.93 0.86
CA LYS A 8 7.69 25.71 2.00
C LYS A 8 6.28 25.51 1.43
N PRO A 9 5.60 24.38 1.68
CA PRO A 9 4.20 24.25 1.30
C PRO A 9 3.41 25.23 2.19
N GLY A 10 2.72 26.18 1.56
CA GLY A 10 1.75 27.03 2.25
C GLY A 10 0.70 26.17 2.94
N ALA A 11 0.23 26.60 4.10
CA ALA A 11 -0.81 25.91 4.86
C ALA A 11 -2.03 25.67 3.95
N GLY A 12 -2.27 24.42 3.58
CA GLY A 12 -3.45 24.04 2.81
C GLY A 12 -4.73 24.25 3.63
N PRO A 13 -5.91 24.21 2.97
CA PRO A 13 -7.18 24.44 3.64
C PRO A 13 -7.41 23.39 4.74
N ALA A 14 -7.62 23.87 5.96
CA ALA A 14 -8.01 23.03 7.09
C ALA A 14 -9.39 22.42 6.83
N ALA A 15 -9.55 21.12 7.09
CA ALA A 15 -10.83 20.43 6.95
C ALA A 15 -11.42 20.20 8.34
N ALA A 16 -12.66 20.65 8.57
CA ALA A 16 -13.35 20.42 9.84
C ALA A 16 -13.46 18.91 10.13
N LEU A 17 -13.16 18.55 11.37
CA LEU A 17 -13.09 17.17 11.84
C LEU A 17 -14.42 16.79 12.50
N ASN A 18 -15.03 15.69 12.04
CA ASN A 18 -16.26 15.18 12.64
C ASN A 18 -16.04 13.80 13.29
N ARG A 19 -15.81 13.82 14.62
CA ARG A 19 -15.54 12.61 15.43
C ARG A 19 -16.69 11.61 15.39
N SER A 20 -17.94 12.07 15.27
CA SER A 20 -19.10 11.17 15.21
C SER A 20 -19.05 10.27 13.98
N ARG A 21 -18.40 10.72 12.90
CA ARG A 21 -18.20 9.97 11.66
C ARG A 21 -17.00 9.02 11.71
N TRP A 22 -16.22 8.97 12.78
CA TRP A 22 -15.13 8.02 12.87
C TRP A 22 -15.61 6.59 13.10
N SER A 23 -14.73 5.62 12.86
CA SER A 23 -14.98 4.23 13.23
C SER A 23 -15.17 4.09 14.75
N GLN A 24 -15.93 3.09 15.18
CA GLN A 24 -16.18 2.85 16.61
C GLN A 24 -14.88 2.69 17.41
N ALA A 25 -13.89 1.97 16.86
CA ALA A 25 -12.57 1.81 17.47
C ALA A 25 -11.85 3.16 17.64
N SER A 26 -11.91 4.04 16.63
CA SER A 26 -11.30 5.37 16.73
C SER A 26 -12.00 6.24 17.77
N ARG A 27 -13.34 6.22 17.84
CA ARG A 27 -14.10 7.01 18.82
C ARG A 27 -13.85 6.60 20.27
N ARG A 28 -13.51 5.33 20.51
CA ARG A 28 -13.19 4.79 21.85
C ARG A 28 -11.70 4.88 22.21
N SER A 29 -10.87 5.43 21.32
CA SER A 29 -9.44 5.56 21.56
C SER A 29 -9.12 6.91 22.20
N VAL A 30 -8.02 6.97 22.97
CA VAL A 30 -7.45 8.22 23.51
C VAL A 30 -7.20 9.26 22.40
N ALA A 31 -6.99 8.81 21.17
CA ALA A 31 -6.87 9.69 20.00
C ALA A 31 -8.08 10.60 19.78
N CYS A 32 -9.28 10.14 20.15
CA CYS A 32 -10.53 10.90 20.02
C CYS A 32 -10.64 12.01 21.06
N GLU A 33 -10.06 11.81 22.23
CA GLU A 33 -9.97 12.81 23.29
C GLU A 33 -8.94 13.88 22.92
N LEU A 34 -7.79 13.47 22.36
CA LEU A 34 -6.69 14.34 21.95
C LEU A 34 -6.87 14.97 20.56
N ALA A 35 -7.93 14.64 19.84
CA ALA A 35 -8.21 15.19 18.54
C ALA A 35 -8.49 16.70 18.65
N GLY A 36 -7.94 17.49 17.74
CA GLY A 36 -8.34 18.89 17.57
C GLY A 36 -9.70 19.02 16.88
N ASP A 37 -9.98 20.22 16.38
CA ASP A 37 -11.23 20.55 15.66
C ASP A 37 -11.10 20.44 14.14
N HIS A 38 -9.87 20.38 13.64
CA HIS A 38 -9.56 20.37 12.21
C HIS A 38 -8.47 19.36 11.88
N TYR A 39 -8.56 18.76 10.70
CA TYR A 39 -7.41 18.13 10.06
C TYR A 39 -6.49 19.21 9.49
N LEU A 40 -5.20 18.98 9.63
CA LEU A 40 -4.13 19.84 9.13
C LEU A 40 -3.28 19.05 8.15
N ASP A 41 -2.81 19.70 7.09
CA ASP A 41 -1.89 19.08 6.15
C ASP A 41 -0.66 18.51 6.85
N ARG A 42 -0.35 17.23 6.59
CA ARG A 42 0.78 16.53 7.20
C ARG A 42 1.82 16.18 6.14
N PRO A 43 3.00 16.83 6.13
CA PRO A 43 4.10 16.39 5.28
C PRO A 43 4.57 15.00 5.73
N SER A 44 4.93 14.16 4.78
CA SER A 44 5.41 12.80 4.98
C SER A 44 6.37 12.40 3.88
N THR A 45 7.10 11.31 4.09
CA THR A 45 8.05 10.76 3.14
C THR A 45 7.56 9.40 2.69
N CYS A 46 7.53 9.17 1.38
CA CYS A 46 7.09 7.88 0.85
C CYS A 46 8.09 6.79 1.22
N ARG A 47 7.60 5.73 1.87
CA ARG A 47 8.41 4.57 2.23
C ARG A 47 9.04 3.85 1.03
N ASN A 48 8.39 3.88 -0.14
CA ASN A 48 8.86 3.17 -1.32
C ASN A 48 9.87 3.99 -2.14
N CYS A 49 9.50 5.20 -2.58
CA CYS A 49 10.36 6.02 -3.45
C CYS A 49 11.20 7.07 -2.71
N GLY A 50 10.92 7.34 -1.43
CA GLY A 50 11.61 8.39 -0.66
C GLY A 50 11.13 9.81 -0.98
N ASP A 51 10.22 10.01 -1.93
CA ASP A 51 9.71 11.34 -2.25
C ASP A 51 8.86 11.92 -1.12
N GLY A 52 9.03 13.21 -0.87
CA GLY A 52 8.16 13.97 0.01
C GLY A 52 6.75 14.12 -0.59
N PHE A 53 5.72 13.95 0.24
CA PHE A 53 4.34 14.21 -0.13
C PHE A 53 3.55 14.78 1.05
N VAL A 54 2.40 15.39 0.78
CA VAL A 54 1.51 15.93 1.82
C VAL A 54 0.27 15.05 1.93
N PHE A 55 0.01 14.52 3.12
CA PHE A 55 -1.27 13.92 3.46
C PHE A 55 -2.23 15.05 3.85
N THR A 56 -2.95 15.55 2.85
CA THR A 56 -3.78 16.74 3.00
C THR A 56 -4.92 16.55 4.01
N ALA A 57 -5.41 17.64 4.59
CA ALA A 57 -6.56 17.64 5.49
C ALA A 57 -7.80 16.97 4.86
N GLN A 58 -8.04 17.22 3.57
CA GLN A 58 -9.15 16.61 2.83
C GLN A 58 -8.98 15.08 2.69
N GLN A 59 -7.77 14.62 2.37
CA GLN A 59 -7.49 13.17 2.29
C GLN A 59 -7.60 12.49 3.66
N GLN A 60 -7.26 13.19 4.75
CA GLN A 60 -7.46 12.69 6.12
C GLN A 60 -8.95 12.52 6.42
N ARG A 61 -9.77 13.54 6.12
CA ARG A 61 -11.22 13.46 6.27
C ARG A 61 -11.81 12.27 5.52
N GLU A 62 -11.44 12.10 4.25
CA GLU A 62 -11.90 10.95 3.46
C GLU A 62 -11.45 9.62 4.08
N ALA A 63 -10.19 9.50 4.49
CA ALA A 63 -9.65 8.27 5.09
C ALA A 63 -10.37 7.88 6.39
N TYR A 64 -10.58 8.83 7.30
CA TYR A 64 -11.08 8.53 8.65
C TYR A 64 -12.62 8.56 8.74
N GLU A 65 -13.29 9.47 8.03
CA GLU A 65 -14.75 9.64 8.12
C GLU A 65 -15.52 8.83 7.09
N VAL A 66 -14.96 8.64 5.89
CA VAL A 66 -15.62 7.89 4.80
C VAL A 66 -15.14 6.45 4.80
N ARG A 67 -13.82 6.24 4.65
CA ARG A 67 -13.22 4.90 4.57
C ARG A 67 -13.06 4.22 5.94
N LYS A 68 -13.35 4.93 7.03
CA LYS A 68 -13.30 4.44 8.42
C LYS A 68 -11.95 3.85 8.83
N ALA A 69 -10.86 4.33 8.22
CA ALA A 69 -9.51 3.99 8.67
C ALA A 69 -9.32 4.37 10.14
N TYR A 70 -8.48 3.63 10.85
CA TYR A 70 -8.17 3.97 12.24
C TYR A 70 -7.46 5.32 12.31
N ILE A 71 -7.84 6.19 13.24
CA ILE A 71 -7.37 7.58 13.29
C ILE A 71 -5.85 7.74 13.47
N TRP A 72 -5.18 6.77 14.10
CA TRP A 72 -3.70 6.76 14.18
C TRP A 72 -3.01 6.26 12.92
N GLN A 73 -3.75 5.71 11.96
CA GLN A 73 -3.16 5.21 10.73
C GLN A 73 -2.61 6.37 9.92
N GLN A 74 -1.29 6.34 9.69
CA GLN A 74 -0.62 7.32 8.84
C GLN A 74 -0.57 6.84 7.39
N ARG A 75 -0.57 7.80 6.47
CA ARG A 75 -0.25 7.54 5.07
C ARG A 75 1.26 7.47 4.93
N VAL A 76 1.77 6.32 4.46
CA VAL A 76 3.21 6.06 4.29
C VAL A 76 3.64 5.95 2.82
N LEU A 77 2.69 6.08 1.88
CA LEU A 77 2.93 6.03 0.45
C LEU A 77 2.37 7.28 -0.22
N CYS A 78 3.15 7.86 -1.14
CA CYS A 78 2.66 8.87 -2.07
C CYS A 78 1.55 8.29 -2.97
N ALA A 79 0.81 9.14 -3.69
CA ALA A 79 -0.29 8.68 -4.54
C ALA A 79 0.12 7.66 -5.62
N PRO A 80 1.23 7.86 -6.37
CA PRO A 80 1.68 6.87 -7.35
C PRO A 80 2.04 5.51 -6.72
N CYS A 81 2.79 5.53 -5.61
CA CYS A 81 3.18 4.29 -4.93
C CYS A 81 1.98 3.57 -4.30
N TRP A 82 0.97 4.32 -3.83
CA TRP A 82 -0.27 3.73 -3.35
C TRP A 82 -1.04 3.04 -4.48
N GLN A 83 -1.17 3.68 -5.65
CA GLN A 83 -1.83 3.09 -6.81
C GLN A 83 -1.10 1.81 -7.27
N GLN A 84 0.23 1.84 -7.33
CA GLN A 84 1.01 0.67 -7.69
C GLN A 84 0.83 -0.47 -6.69
N ARG A 85 0.75 -0.17 -5.39
CA ARG A 85 0.42 -1.16 -4.36
C ARG A 85 -0.94 -1.82 -4.63
N VAL A 86 -1.97 -1.01 -4.90
CA VAL A 86 -3.33 -1.52 -5.18
C VAL A 86 -3.30 -2.41 -6.41
N HIS A 87 -2.58 -2.01 -7.47
CA HIS A 87 -2.38 -2.81 -8.66
C HIS A 87 -1.74 -4.17 -8.32
N LEU A 88 -0.57 -4.19 -7.68
CA LEU A 88 0.15 -5.41 -7.30
C LEU A 88 -0.68 -6.36 -6.42
N VAL A 89 -1.45 -5.82 -5.47
CA VAL A 89 -2.37 -6.62 -4.64
C VAL A 89 -3.48 -7.25 -5.49
N GLY A 90 -4.01 -6.49 -6.46
CA GLY A 90 -4.97 -6.99 -7.44
C GLY A 90 -4.38 -8.09 -8.33
N GLU A 91 -3.14 -7.92 -8.81
CA GLU A 91 -2.42 -8.95 -9.56
C GLU A 91 -2.22 -10.22 -8.74
N LEU A 92 -1.74 -10.09 -7.50
CA LEU A 92 -1.54 -11.24 -6.62
C LEU A 92 -2.85 -11.99 -6.38
N LYS A 93 -3.97 -11.27 -6.19
CA LYS A 93 -5.29 -11.88 -6.06
C LYS A 93 -5.66 -12.67 -7.32
N ARG A 94 -5.50 -12.08 -8.51
CA ARG A 94 -5.79 -12.74 -9.80
C ARG A 94 -4.97 -14.01 -9.98
N ILE A 95 -3.66 -13.95 -9.71
CA ILE A 95 -2.76 -15.11 -9.83
C ILE A 95 -3.16 -16.21 -8.85
N ARG A 96 -3.45 -15.85 -7.59
CA ARG A 96 -3.91 -16.82 -6.56
C ARG A 96 -5.23 -17.48 -6.97
N SER A 97 -6.18 -16.73 -7.52
CA SER A 97 -7.44 -17.28 -8.03
C SER A 97 -7.21 -18.22 -9.22
N ARG A 98 -6.30 -17.89 -10.15
CA ARG A 98 -5.93 -18.79 -11.26
C ARG A 98 -5.25 -20.06 -10.74
N TRP A 99 -4.31 -19.94 -9.80
CA TRP A 99 -3.65 -21.08 -9.15
C TRP A 99 -4.64 -22.03 -8.48
N ALA A 100 -5.65 -21.49 -7.80
CA ALA A 100 -6.68 -22.31 -7.15
C ALA A 100 -7.52 -23.12 -8.15
N ARG A 101 -7.80 -22.55 -9.34
CA ARG A 101 -8.59 -23.21 -10.39
C ARG A 101 -7.78 -24.16 -11.28
N GLU A 102 -6.57 -23.75 -11.64
CA GLU A 102 -5.80 -24.32 -12.76
C GLU A 102 -4.36 -24.64 -12.34
N ARG A 103 -4.20 -25.19 -11.14
CA ARG A 103 -2.88 -25.43 -10.52
C ARG A 103 -1.88 -26.13 -11.44
N ALA A 104 -2.31 -27.18 -12.14
CA ALA A 104 -1.44 -27.97 -13.02
C ALA A 104 -0.93 -27.14 -14.23
N SER A 105 -1.79 -26.29 -14.79
CA SER A 105 -1.44 -25.39 -15.90
C SER A 105 -0.47 -24.31 -15.43
N VAL A 106 -0.79 -23.60 -14.35
CA VAL A 106 0.07 -22.53 -13.81
C VAL A 106 1.44 -23.08 -13.38
N LYS A 107 1.51 -24.30 -12.85
CA LYS A 107 2.79 -24.94 -12.47
C LYS A 107 3.73 -25.17 -13.66
N ARG A 108 3.20 -25.29 -14.88
CA ARG A 108 3.98 -25.50 -16.12
C ARG A 108 4.13 -24.22 -16.95
N ASP A 109 3.59 -23.10 -16.47
CA ASP A 109 3.61 -21.81 -17.16
C ASP A 109 4.73 -20.94 -16.53
N PRO A 110 5.94 -20.93 -17.12
CA PRO A 110 7.09 -20.22 -16.55
C PRO A 110 6.88 -18.71 -16.50
N GLN A 111 6.09 -18.15 -17.42
CA GLN A 111 5.74 -16.73 -17.41
C GLN A 111 4.85 -16.38 -16.23
N ALA A 112 3.80 -17.19 -15.96
CA ALA A 112 2.94 -16.97 -14.81
C ALA A 112 3.70 -17.13 -13.49
N LEU A 113 4.62 -18.09 -13.38
CA LEU A 113 5.46 -18.27 -12.21
C LEU A 113 6.42 -17.09 -12.00
N ARG A 114 7.04 -16.59 -13.08
CA ARG A 114 7.88 -15.38 -13.03
C ARG A 114 7.07 -14.17 -12.58
N GLN A 115 5.91 -13.91 -13.19
CA GLN A 115 5.05 -12.79 -12.80
C GLN A 115 4.65 -12.89 -11.32
N TRP A 116 4.29 -14.09 -10.85
CA TRP A 116 3.94 -14.30 -9.44
C TRP A 116 5.10 -13.96 -8.50
N ARG A 117 6.31 -14.45 -8.83
CA ARG A 117 7.52 -14.14 -8.07
C ARG A 117 7.79 -12.64 -8.03
N ASP A 118 7.71 -11.97 -9.18
CA ASP A 118 8.03 -10.55 -9.31
C ASP A 118 7.04 -9.69 -8.52
N VAL A 119 5.76 -10.05 -8.48
CA VAL A 119 4.75 -9.38 -7.63
C VAL A 119 5.07 -9.58 -6.14
N LEU A 120 5.35 -10.82 -5.71
CA LEU A 120 5.69 -11.12 -4.32
C LEU A 120 6.95 -10.39 -3.83
N ALA A 121 7.95 -10.25 -4.70
CA ALA A 121 9.19 -9.54 -4.38
C ALA A 121 9.00 -8.03 -4.24
N GLN A 122 8.02 -7.43 -4.94
CA GLN A 122 7.79 -5.98 -4.90
C GLN A 122 6.98 -5.52 -3.69
N LEU A 123 5.99 -6.29 -3.26
CA LEU A 123 5.03 -5.90 -2.21
C LEU A 123 5.67 -5.42 -0.88
N PRO A 124 6.79 -5.97 -0.40
CA PRO A 124 7.47 -5.48 0.81
C PRO A 124 7.87 -4.00 0.75
N ARG A 125 8.27 -3.50 -0.43
CA ARG A 125 8.63 -2.09 -0.62
C ARG A 125 7.45 -1.15 -0.41
N TYR A 126 6.23 -1.65 -0.63
CA TYR A 126 4.97 -0.93 -0.40
C TYR A 126 4.39 -1.15 1.01
N GLY A 127 5.17 -1.74 1.92
CA GLY A 127 4.83 -1.91 3.33
C GLY A 127 3.92 -3.10 3.64
N LEU A 128 3.78 -4.07 2.73
CA LEU A 128 3.17 -5.36 3.06
C LEU A 128 4.19 -6.30 3.68
N ARG A 129 3.73 -7.22 4.52
CA ARG A 129 4.58 -8.30 5.03
C ARG A 129 4.93 -9.26 3.89
N GLU A 130 6.18 -9.68 3.84
CA GLU A 130 6.64 -10.69 2.89
C GLU A 130 5.98 -12.05 3.17
N ASP A 131 5.42 -12.67 2.13
CA ASP A 131 4.91 -14.04 2.16
C ASP A 131 6.04 -15.01 1.76
N ARG A 132 6.91 -15.30 2.74
CA ARG A 132 8.12 -16.12 2.52
C ARG A 132 7.80 -17.53 2.02
N ALA A 133 6.72 -18.12 2.52
CA ALA A 133 6.31 -19.47 2.15
C ALA A 133 5.88 -19.51 0.68
N GLN A 134 5.02 -18.58 0.27
CA GLN A 134 4.56 -18.53 -1.12
C GLN A 134 5.70 -18.17 -2.07
N ARG A 135 6.59 -17.25 -1.68
CA ARG A 135 7.77 -16.91 -2.47
C ARG A 135 8.68 -18.12 -2.69
N ALA A 136 9.04 -18.83 -1.62
CA ALA A 136 9.88 -20.02 -1.70
C ALA A 136 9.25 -21.14 -2.55
N MET A 137 7.93 -21.32 -2.46
CA MET A 137 7.21 -22.26 -3.32
C MET A 137 7.33 -21.88 -4.79
N VAL A 138 7.03 -20.63 -5.14
CA VAL A 138 7.07 -20.15 -6.53
C VAL A 138 8.49 -20.20 -7.09
N ASP A 139 9.50 -19.85 -6.30
CA ASP A 139 10.90 -19.91 -6.71
C ASP A 139 11.32 -21.35 -7.09
N ARG A 140 10.90 -22.35 -6.31
CA ARG A 140 11.15 -23.76 -6.63
C ARG A 140 10.44 -24.18 -7.92
N LEU A 141 9.17 -23.83 -8.06
CA LEU A 141 8.37 -24.20 -9.25
C LEU A 141 8.94 -23.55 -10.52
N TRP A 142 9.33 -22.28 -10.42
CA TRP A 142 9.95 -21.55 -11.53
C TRP A 142 11.29 -22.17 -11.92
N ALA A 143 12.14 -22.51 -10.94
CA ALA A 143 13.41 -23.20 -11.20
C ALA A 143 13.20 -24.58 -11.84
N THR A 144 12.15 -25.33 -11.47
CA THR A 144 11.80 -26.59 -12.16
C THR A 144 11.31 -26.35 -13.58
N ALA A 145 10.42 -25.38 -13.80
CA ALA A 145 9.87 -25.09 -15.12
C ALA A 145 10.93 -24.57 -16.11
N ALA A 146 11.83 -23.70 -15.65
CA ALA A 146 12.92 -23.14 -16.47
C ALA A 146 13.96 -24.18 -16.91
N ARG A 147 14.06 -25.32 -16.21
CA ARG A 147 14.97 -26.43 -16.58
C ARG A 147 14.38 -27.36 -17.64
N ILE A 148 13.09 -27.25 -17.93
CA ILE A 148 12.38 -28.08 -18.92
C ILE A 148 12.39 -27.42 -20.31
N GLU A 149 12.69 -26.11 -20.38
CA GLU A 149 12.81 -25.34 -21.64
C GLU A 149 14.22 -25.37 -22.26
N VAL A 150 15.16 -26.12 -21.67
CA VAL A 150 16.54 -26.36 -22.18
C VAL A 150 16.67 -27.82 -22.57
#